data_AF-A0A947PCX1-F1
#
_entry.id   AF-A0A947PCX1-F1
#
_cell.length_a   1.000
_cell.length_b   1.000
_cell.length_c   1.000
_cell.angle_alpha   90.00
_cell.angle_beta   90.00
_cell.angle_gamma   90.00
#
_symmetry.space_group_name_H-M   'P 1'
#
loop_
_entity.id
_entity.type
_entity.pdbx_description
1 polymer ?
#
loop_
_entity_poly.entity_id
_entity_poly.type
_entity_poly.pdbx_seq_one_letter_code
_entity_poly.pdbx_strand_id
1 'polypeptide(L)'
;MNLDFDKDANRILVALLSETERRAVANRRCCADDVNQWLTLAYIERCAEYHHGAAVYLPNEEIAAANSFLWQCLGTGMKTRFGKHVGKCAAQLANQTSLYFPDYETLLEMRFMAFMANKPSLSEIKMSGLVRQAVGTLHRDMALDVVRRECRRLGLDYDKLFVPQDIYELRVERRSIRQISR
;
A
#
# COMPACT_ATOMS: atom_id res chain seq x y z
N MET A 1 10.41 16.66 -1.81
CA MET A 1 9.20 17.43 -1.42
C MET A 1 8.62 16.76 -0.18
N ASN A 2 8.79 17.37 1.00
CA ASN A 2 8.10 16.95 2.22
C ASN A 2 6.64 17.36 2.06
N LEU A 3 5.73 16.38 1.98
CA LEU A 3 4.31 16.66 2.10
C LEU A 3 4.01 16.65 3.59
N ASP A 4 3.95 17.85 4.16
CA ASP A 4 3.56 18.06 5.55
C ASP A 4 2.19 17.43 5.82
N PHE A 5 1.97 17.03 7.07
CA PHE A 5 0.68 16.51 7.53
C PHE A 5 -0.43 17.56 7.32
N ASP A 6 -1.37 17.29 6.42
CA ASP A 6 -2.53 18.13 6.17
C ASP A 6 -3.67 17.73 7.13
N LYS A 7 -3.91 18.60 8.13
CA LYS A 7 -4.95 18.41 9.14
C LYS A 7 -6.36 18.33 8.53
N ASP A 8 -6.62 19.06 7.45
CA ASP A 8 -7.90 19.01 6.76
C ASP A 8 -8.07 17.72 5.97
N ALA A 9 -7.03 17.29 5.25
CA ALA A 9 -7.03 15.98 4.60
C ALA A 9 -7.23 14.87 5.62
N ASN A 10 -6.61 14.97 6.81
CA ASN A 10 -6.72 13.97 7.87
C ASN A 10 -8.17 13.85 8.35
N ARG A 11 -8.79 14.98 8.70
CA ARG A 11 -10.18 15.03 9.15
C ARG A 11 -11.14 14.43 8.12
N ILE A 12 -10.93 14.73 6.84
CA ILE A 12 -11.77 14.22 5.75
C ILE A 12 -11.55 12.72 5.56
N LEU A 13 -10.30 12.27 5.57
CA LEU A 13 -9.93 10.88 5.35
C LEU A 13 -10.46 9.99 6.48
N VAL A 14 -10.31 10.40 7.74
CA VAL A 14 -10.91 9.70 8.90
C VAL A 14 -12.43 9.60 8.74
N ALA A 15 -13.11 10.71 8.42
CA ALA A 15 -14.56 10.68 8.23
C ALA A 15 -15.00 9.78 7.07
N LEU A 16 -14.23 9.75 5.98
CA LEU A 16 -14.50 8.90 4.83
C LEU A 16 -14.31 7.42 5.16
N LEU A 17 -13.20 7.05 5.82
CA LEU A 17 -12.93 5.68 6.22
C LEU A 17 -13.98 5.18 7.21
N SER A 18 -14.33 5.94 8.25
CA SER A 18 -15.38 5.56 9.20
C SER A 18 -16.76 5.38 8.55
N GLU A 19 -17.07 6.17 7.51
CA GLU A 19 -18.29 5.98 6.72
C GLU A 19 -18.23 4.68 5.90
N THR A 20 -17.09 4.41 5.28
CA THR A 20 -16.86 3.19 4.50
C THR A 20 -16.93 1.95 5.40
N GLU A 21 -16.33 1.97 6.58
CA GLU A 21 -16.41 0.91 7.60
C GLU A 21 -17.86 0.60 7.94
N ARG A 22 -18.63 1.64 8.33
CA ARG A 22 -20.03 1.48 8.70
C ARG A 22 -20.85 0.86 7.57
N ARG A 23 -20.61 1.28 6.33
CA ARG A 23 -21.29 0.73 5.15
C ARG A 23 -20.86 -0.70 4.84
N ALA A 24 -19.59 -1.05 5.01
CA ALA A 24 -19.10 -2.40 4.79
C ALA A 24 -19.76 -3.38 5.76
N VAL A 25 -19.85 -3.02 7.04
CA VAL A 25 -20.53 -3.80 8.08
C VAL A 25 -22.03 -3.87 7.83
N ALA A 26 -22.70 -2.74 7.57
CA ALA A 26 -24.15 -2.71 7.33
C ALA A 26 -24.57 -3.55 6.11
N ASN A 27 -23.73 -3.59 5.07
CA ASN A 27 -23.97 -4.41 3.87
C ASN A 27 -23.43 -5.84 3.99
N ARG A 28 -23.00 -6.27 5.18
CA ARG A 28 -22.47 -7.63 5.45
C ARG A 28 -21.29 -8.02 4.56
N ARG A 29 -20.45 -7.05 4.16
CA ARG A 29 -19.21 -7.32 3.41
C ARG A 29 -18.09 -7.85 4.30
N CYS A 30 -18.13 -7.52 5.60
CA CYS A 30 -17.18 -7.96 6.62
C CYS A 30 -17.84 -7.87 8.01
N CYS A 31 -17.26 -8.56 8.99
CA CYS A 31 -17.60 -8.39 10.41
C CYS A 31 -17.04 -7.06 10.94
N ALA A 32 -17.68 -6.50 11.98
CA ALA A 32 -17.23 -5.25 12.60
C ALA A 32 -15.80 -5.37 13.16
N ASP A 33 -15.47 -6.52 13.75
CA ASP A 33 -14.16 -6.78 14.36
C ASP A 33 -13.03 -6.85 13.31
N ASP A 34 -13.36 -7.20 12.07
CA ASP A 34 -12.39 -7.41 10.98
C ASP A 34 -12.34 -6.24 9.98
N VAL A 35 -13.14 -5.19 10.17
CA VAL A 35 -13.34 -4.15 9.14
C VAL A 35 -12.05 -3.41 8.78
N ASN A 36 -11.18 -3.18 9.76
CA ASN A 36 -9.88 -2.53 9.55
C ASN A 36 -8.95 -3.42 8.71
N GLN A 37 -8.86 -4.71 9.06
CA GLN A 37 -8.08 -5.68 8.28
C GLN A 37 -8.63 -5.79 6.85
N TRP A 38 -9.96 -5.83 6.70
CA TRP A 38 -10.62 -5.89 5.39
C TRP A 38 -10.29 -4.65 4.53
N LEU A 39 -10.37 -3.44 5.08
CA LEU A 39 -10.00 -2.21 4.39
C LEU A 39 -8.52 -2.16 4.04
N THR A 40 -7.66 -2.59 4.97
CA THR A 40 -6.21 -2.62 4.77
C THR A 40 -5.83 -3.56 3.63
N LEU A 41 -6.42 -4.76 3.59
CA LEU A 41 -6.22 -5.72 2.50
C LEU A 41 -6.75 -5.18 1.16
N ALA A 42 -7.91 -4.54 1.15
CA ALA A 42 -8.44 -3.89 -0.05
C ALA A 42 -7.53 -2.77 -0.57
N TYR A 43 -6.91 -2.00 0.33
CA TYR A 43 -5.91 -1.00 -0.04
C TYR A 43 -4.64 -1.64 -0.61
N ILE A 44 -4.10 -2.69 0.03
CA ILE A 44 -2.96 -3.46 -0.46
C ILE A 44 -3.22 -3.99 -1.87
N GLU A 45 -4.39 -4.59 -2.10
CA GLU A 45 -4.77 -5.12 -3.41
C GLU A 45 -4.82 -4.02 -4.47
N ARG A 46 -5.37 -2.84 -4.12
CA ARG A 46 -5.39 -1.71 -5.05
C ARG A 46 -3.99 -1.23 -5.41
N CYS A 47 -3.07 -1.14 -4.46
CA CYS A 47 -1.68 -0.80 -4.73
C CYS A 47 -1.00 -1.85 -5.61
N ALA A 48 -1.20 -3.14 -5.32
CA ALA A 48 -0.63 -4.23 -6.09
C ALA A 48 -1.13 -4.25 -7.56
N GLU A 49 -2.38 -3.89 -7.81
CA GLU A 49 -2.91 -3.73 -9.18
C GLU A 49 -2.19 -2.62 -9.95
N TYR A 50 -1.98 -1.45 -9.32
CA TYR A 50 -1.31 -0.32 -9.97
C TYR A 50 0.17 -0.57 -10.27
N HIS A 51 0.82 -1.38 -9.44
CA HIS A 51 2.21 -1.79 -9.67
C HIS A 51 2.34 -3.04 -10.55
N HIS A 52 1.25 -3.62 -11.03
CA HIS A 52 1.30 -4.83 -11.86
C HIS A 52 2.04 -4.54 -13.17
N GLY A 53 3.06 -5.34 -13.46
CA GLY A 53 3.89 -5.18 -14.67
C GLY A 53 4.79 -3.93 -14.70
N ALA A 54 4.78 -3.08 -13.68
CA ALA A 54 5.66 -1.91 -13.59
C ALA A 54 7.14 -2.33 -13.59
N ALA A 55 8.08 -1.52 -14.05
CA ALA A 55 9.50 -1.94 -13.97
C ALA A 55 10.02 -1.96 -12.52
N VAL A 56 9.58 -0.99 -11.72
CA VAL A 56 10.05 -0.73 -10.36
C VAL A 56 8.87 -0.24 -9.50
N TYR A 57 9.10 -0.11 -8.20
CA TYR A 57 8.17 0.58 -7.31
C TYR A 57 8.22 2.10 -7.51
N LEU A 58 7.09 2.76 -7.75
CA LEU A 58 7.01 4.22 -7.89
C LEU A 58 6.02 4.82 -6.86
N PRO A 59 6.46 5.76 -5.99
CA PRO A 59 5.57 6.39 -5.01
C PRO A 59 4.35 7.10 -5.63
N ASN A 60 4.49 7.64 -6.84
CA ASN A 60 3.37 8.29 -7.53
C ASN A 60 2.28 7.28 -7.95
N GLU A 61 2.64 6.03 -8.23
CA GLU A 61 1.67 4.97 -8.50
C GLU A 61 0.90 4.59 -7.24
N GLU A 62 1.54 4.61 -6.06
CA GLU A 62 0.86 4.40 -4.77
C GLU A 62 -0.15 5.52 -4.46
N ILE A 63 0.17 6.78 -4.81
CA ILE A 63 -0.78 7.90 -4.70
C ILE A 63 -1.96 7.70 -5.66
N ALA A 64 -1.71 7.25 -6.89
CA ALA A 64 -2.77 6.95 -7.85
C ALA A 64 -3.65 5.78 -7.37
N ALA A 65 -3.04 4.73 -6.80
CA ALA A 65 -3.74 3.62 -6.18
C ALA A 65 -4.59 4.08 -4.99
N ALA A 66 -4.06 4.95 -4.12
CA ALA A 66 -4.80 5.54 -3.03
C ALA A 66 -5.99 6.38 -3.51
N ASN A 67 -5.82 7.13 -4.60
CA ASN A 67 -6.90 7.88 -5.22
C ASN A 67 -8.02 6.95 -5.69
N SER A 68 -7.66 5.88 -6.40
CA SER A 68 -8.59 4.85 -6.88
C SER A 68 -9.31 4.14 -5.74
N PHE A 69 -8.58 3.73 -4.70
CA PHE A 69 -9.13 3.14 -3.49
C PHE A 69 -10.17 4.05 -2.82
N LEU A 70 -9.84 5.33 -2.64
CA LEU A 70 -10.75 6.30 -2.05
C LEU A 70 -11.99 6.50 -2.91
N TRP A 71 -11.87 6.53 -4.24
CA TRP A 71 -13.03 6.57 -5.13
C TRP A 71 -13.95 5.35 -5.01
N GLN A 72 -13.40 4.16 -4.72
CA GLN A 72 -14.20 2.95 -4.47
C GLN A 72 -14.89 2.98 -3.11
N CYS A 73 -14.27 3.62 -2.13
CA CYS A 73 -14.85 3.86 -0.82
C CYS A 73 -16.07 4.80 -0.91
N LEU A 74 -16.06 5.74 -1.87
CA LEU A 74 -17.16 6.67 -2.12
C LEU A 74 -18.39 5.94 -2.68
N GLY A 75 -19.45 5.88 -1.87
CA GLY A 75 -20.77 5.46 -2.33
C GLY A 75 -21.57 6.59 -2.98
N THR A 76 -22.77 6.22 -3.44
CA THR A 76 -23.82 7.17 -3.84
C THR A 76 -24.10 8.14 -2.69
N GLY A 77 -23.95 9.46 -2.93
CA GLY A 77 -24.08 10.52 -1.91
C GLY A 77 -22.75 10.99 -1.28
N MET A 78 -21.78 10.11 -1.06
CA MET A 78 -20.45 10.50 -0.55
C MET A 78 -19.63 11.27 -1.61
N LYS A 79 -19.85 10.96 -2.89
CA LYS A 79 -19.17 11.61 -4.02
C LYS A 79 -19.33 13.13 -4.00
N THR A 80 -20.53 13.64 -3.72
CA THR A 80 -20.80 15.09 -3.64
C THR A 80 -20.06 15.74 -2.47
N ARG A 81 -19.96 15.04 -1.33
CA ARG A 81 -19.36 15.56 -0.10
C ARG A 81 -17.84 15.52 -0.12
N PHE A 82 -17.26 14.43 -0.58
CA PHE A 82 -15.83 14.14 -0.45
C PHE A 82 -15.06 14.12 -1.78
N GLY A 83 -15.74 14.01 -2.92
CA GLY A 83 -15.11 13.80 -4.24
C GLY A 83 -14.05 14.86 -4.59
N LYS A 84 -14.33 16.14 -4.30
CA LYS A 84 -13.39 17.25 -4.54
C LYS A 84 -12.11 17.19 -3.70
N HIS A 85 -12.08 16.36 -2.65
CA HIS A 85 -10.97 16.24 -1.71
C HIS A 85 -10.16 14.95 -1.90
N VAL A 86 -10.58 14.04 -2.79
CA VAL A 86 -9.95 12.73 -2.96
C VAL A 86 -8.47 12.86 -3.30
N GLY A 87 -8.09 13.79 -4.19
CA GLY A 87 -6.68 13.96 -4.58
C GLY A 87 -5.74 14.23 -3.40
N LYS A 88 -6.10 15.18 -2.53
CA LYS A 88 -5.29 15.50 -1.34
C LYS A 88 -5.33 14.38 -0.29
N CYS A 89 -6.48 13.74 -0.11
CA CYS A 89 -6.60 12.61 0.83
C CYS A 89 -5.79 11.40 0.34
N ALA A 90 -5.71 11.17 -0.96
CA ALA A 90 -4.92 10.10 -1.55
C ALA A 90 -3.43 10.30 -1.31
N ALA A 91 -2.93 11.52 -1.53
CA ALA A 91 -1.54 11.86 -1.24
C ALA A 91 -1.23 11.66 0.25
N GLN A 92 -2.12 12.09 1.15
CA GLN A 92 -1.92 11.88 2.58
C GLN A 92 -1.95 10.39 2.96
N LEU A 93 -2.93 9.64 2.45
CA LEU A 93 -3.06 8.21 2.71
C LEU A 93 -1.80 7.46 2.28
N ALA A 94 -1.32 7.66 1.06
CA ALA A 94 -0.12 6.98 0.54
C ALA A 94 1.15 7.35 1.32
N ASN A 95 1.28 8.60 1.76
CA ASN A 95 2.46 9.02 2.51
C ASN A 95 2.41 8.62 3.99
N GLN A 96 1.23 8.34 4.54
CA GLN A 96 1.01 8.08 5.96
C GLN A 96 0.16 6.82 6.18
N THR A 97 0.36 5.79 5.36
CA THR A 97 -0.47 4.58 5.33
C THR A 97 -0.66 3.98 6.71
N SER A 98 0.42 3.83 7.49
CA SER A 98 0.39 3.23 8.83
C SER A 98 -0.40 4.03 9.87
N LEU A 99 -0.75 5.29 9.59
CA LEU A 99 -1.64 6.07 10.46
C LEU A 99 -3.10 5.63 10.31
N TYR A 100 -3.51 5.28 9.08
CA TYR A 100 -4.88 4.89 8.74
C TYR A 100 -5.07 3.37 8.75
N PHE A 101 -4.00 2.63 8.50
CA PHE A 101 -3.95 1.17 8.49
C PHE A 101 -2.78 0.68 9.35
N PRO A 102 -2.95 0.59 10.68
CA PRO A 102 -1.88 0.23 11.61
C PRO A 102 -1.19 -1.10 11.28
N ASP A 103 -1.97 -2.10 10.81
CA ASP A 103 -1.49 -3.45 10.48
C ASP A 103 -1.04 -3.59 9.02
N TYR A 104 -0.89 -2.49 8.28
CA TYR A 104 -0.56 -2.51 6.85
C TYR A 104 0.71 -3.30 6.52
N GLU A 105 1.79 -3.06 7.25
CA GLU A 105 3.07 -3.74 6.98
C GLU A 105 2.98 -5.23 7.31
N THR A 106 2.35 -5.59 8.43
CA THR A 106 2.13 -6.99 8.82
C THR A 106 1.28 -7.73 7.79
N LEU A 107 0.17 -7.14 7.35
CA LEU A 107 -0.70 -7.76 6.35
C LEU A 107 -0.03 -7.85 4.98
N LEU A 108 0.76 -6.84 4.59
CA LEU A 108 1.55 -6.86 3.36
C LEU A 108 2.61 -7.96 3.40
N GLU A 109 3.32 -8.10 4.51
CA GLU A 109 4.30 -9.17 4.73
C GLU A 109 3.65 -10.55 4.66
N MET A 110 2.53 -10.76 5.35
CA MET A 110 1.79 -12.03 5.29
C MET A 110 1.39 -12.39 3.86
N ARG A 111 0.84 -11.42 3.08
CA ARG A 111 0.45 -11.64 1.68
C ARG A 111 1.66 -11.92 0.80
N PHE A 112 2.75 -11.19 0.98
CA PHE A 112 4.00 -11.40 0.27
C PHE A 112 4.58 -12.78 0.53
N MET A 113 4.70 -13.18 1.81
CA MET A 113 5.24 -14.49 2.18
C MET A 113 4.36 -15.64 1.69
N ALA A 114 3.03 -15.49 1.75
CA ALA A 114 2.09 -16.45 1.18
C ALA A 114 2.26 -16.57 -0.36
N PHE A 115 2.43 -15.45 -1.06
CA PHE A 115 2.71 -15.46 -2.50
C PHE A 115 4.01 -16.19 -2.81
N MET A 116 5.10 -15.92 -2.09
CA MET A 116 6.39 -16.59 -2.31
C MET A 116 6.34 -18.08 -1.94
N ALA A 117 5.60 -18.46 -0.90
CA ALA A 117 5.42 -19.85 -0.48
C ALA A 117 4.73 -20.71 -1.54
N ASN A 118 3.89 -20.11 -2.40
CA ASN A 118 3.25 -20.79 -3.53
C ASN A 118 4.20 -21.07 -4.71
N LYS A 119 5.51 -20.82 -4.55
CA LYS A 119 6.56 -21.08 -5.56
C LYS A 119 6.22 -20.45 -6.93
N PRO A 120 5.97 -19.13 -6.98
CA PRO A 120 5.58 -18.46 -8.21
C PRO A 120 6.67 -18.63 -9.27
N SER A 121 6.25 -18.75 -10.52
CA SER A 121 7.13 -18.72 -11.68
C SER A 121 7.86 -17.39 -11.79
N LEU A 122 8.92 -17.38 -12.59
CA LEU A 122 9.66 -16.16 -12.81
C LEU A 122 8.82 -15.06 -13.46
N SER A 123 7.89 -15.44 -14.34
CA SER A 123 6.97 -14.49 -14.97
C SER A 123 6.04 -13.85 -13.93
N GLU A 124 5.52 -14.65 -13.00
CA GLU A 124 4.63 -14.17 -11.93
C GLU A 124 5.36 -13.23 -10.98
N ILE A 125 6.59 -13.57 -10.56
CA ILE A 125 7.43 -12.66 -9.75
C ILE A 125 7.66 -11.35 -10.51
N LYS A 126 8.01 -11.43 -11.80
CA LYS A 126 8.24 -10.27 -12.65
C LYS A 126 6.98 -9.45 -12.91
N MET A 127 5.78 -9.99 -12.86
CA MET A 127 4.57 -9.20 -13.10
C MET A 127 3.89 -8.75 -11.80
N SER A 128 4.27 -9.34 -10.65
CA SER A 128 3.61 -9.10 -9.37
C SER A 128 3.84 -7.67 -8.84
N GLY A 129 2.77 -6.88 -8.79
CA GLY A 129 2.78 -5.61 -8.08
C GLY A 129 2.88 -5.76 -6.57
N LEU A 130 2.38 -6.87 -6.01
CA LEU A 130 2.53 -7.21 -4.59
C LEU A 130 4.01 -7.34 -4.21
N VAL A 131 4.82 -7.99 -5.04
CA VAL A 131 6.28 -8.11 -4.82
C VAL A 131 6.93 -6.72 -4.81
N ARG A 132 6.58 -5.86 -5.78
CA ARG A 132 7.13 -4.49 -5.86
C ARG A 132 6.75 -3.65 -4.65
N GLN A 133 5.48 -3.70 -4.27
CA GLN A 133 4.97 -3.02 -3.10
C GLN A 133 5.67 -3.52 -1.83
N ALA A 134 5.84 -4.83 -1.67
CA ALA A 134 6.55 -5.42 -0.54
C ALA A 134 8.01 -4.96 -0.48
N VAL A 135 8.74 -5.02 -1.60
CA VAL A 135 10.15 -4.57 -1.67
C VAL A 135 10.29 -3.06 -1.44
N GLY A 136 9.33 -2.26 -1.91
CA GLY A 136 9.30 -0.81 -1.70
C GLY A 136 8.77 -0.36 -0.34
N THR A 137 8.20 -1.27 0.46
CA THR A 137 7.55 -0.96 1.74
C THR A 137 8.22 -1.64 2.91
N LEU A 138 8.33 -2.97 2.91
CA LEU A 138 8.86 -3.73 4.04
C LEU A 138 10.35 -3.42 4.27
N HIS A 139 10.96 -4.03 5.29
CA HIS A 139 12.42 -4.05 5.40
C HIS A 139 12.99 -4.59 4.09
N ARG A 140 13.59 -3.69 3.31
CA ARG A 140 13.90 -3.95 1.90
C ARG A 140 14.83 -5.14 1.74
N ASP A 141 15.81 -5.26 2.62
CA ASP A 141 16.79 -6.36 2.57
C ASP A 141 16.10 -7.72 2.76
N MET A 142 15.17 -7.82 3.71
CA MET A 142 14.38 -9.04 3.91
C MET A 142 13.58 -9.41 2.66
N ALA A 143 12.80 -8.46 2.12
CA ALA A 143 11.97 -8.73 0.95
C ALA A 143 12.81 -9.04 -0.30
N LEU A 144 13.88 -8.28 -0.54
CA LEU A 144 14.81 -8.52 -1.65
C LEU A 144 15.48 -9.88 -1.54
N ASP A 145 15.95 -10.27 -0.36
CA ASP A 145 16.66 -11.54 -0.18
C ASP A 145 15.75 -12.74 -0.45
N VAL A 146 14.49 -12.68 0.00
CA VAL A 146 13.48 -13.70 -0.31
C VAL A 146 13.28 -13.80 -1.83
N VAL A 147 13.08 -12.67 -2.51
CA VAL A 147 12.84 -12.71 -3.96
C VAL A 147 14.08 -13.14 -4.74
N ARG A 148 15.27 -12.63 -4.39
CA ARG A 148 16.54 -13.00 -5.00
C ARG A 148 16.82 -14.49 -4.86
N ARG A 149 16.56 -15.05 -3.67
CA ARG A 149 16.69 -16.50 -3.42
C ARG A 149 15.79 -17.30 -4.38
N GLU A 150 14.54 -16.90 -4.53
CA GLU A 150 13.62 -17.59 -5.44
C GLU A 150 13.97 -17.39 -6.91
N CYS A 151 14.43 -16.21 -7.33
CA CYS A 151 14.95 -15.98 -8.69
C CYS A 151 16.16 -16.88 -9.00
N ARG A 152 17.11 -17.01 -8.08
CA ARG A 152 18.26 -17.94 -8.23
C ARG A 152 17.80 -19.39 -8.34
N ARG A 153 16.86 -19.81 -7.49
CA ARG A 153 16.26 -21.16 -7.58
C ARG A 153 15.62 -21.44 -8.94
N LEU A 154 15.12 -20.40 -9.61
CA LEU A 154 14.50 -20.45 -10.94
C LEU A 154 15.50 -20.23 -12.08
N GLY A 155 16.81 -20.19 -11.80
CA GLY A 155 17.87 -20.09 -12.82
C GLY A 155 18.17 -18.68 -13.30
N LEU A 156 17.75 -17.64 -12.57
CA LEU A 156 18.23 -16.27 -12.79
C LEU A 156 19.40 -15.93 -11.89
N ASP A 157 20.54 -15.68 -12.51
CA ASP A 157 21.78 -15.35 -11.81
C ASP A 157 22.04 -13.84 -11.68
N TYR A 158 21.12 -12.99 -12.16
CA TYR A 158 21.25 -11.53 -12.09
C TYR A 158 20.01 -10.84 -11.53
N ASP A 159 20.27 -9.72 -10.85
CA ASP A 159 19.31 -9.01 -10.03
C ASP A 159 18.52 -8.01 -10.87
N LYS A 160 17.29 -8.38 -11.27
CA LYS A 160 16.45 -7.56 -12.15
C LYS A 160 15.42 -6.70 -11.42
N LEU A 161 15.26 -6.91 -10.11
CA LEU A 161 14.30 -6.20 -9.28
C LEU A 161 14.95 -4.96 -8.68
N PHE A 162 15.24 -3.99 -9.54
CA PHE A 162 15.76 -2.69 -9.13
C PHE A 162 14.66 -1.92 -8.41
N VAL A 163 14.71 -1.83 -7.08
CA VAL A 163 14.16 -0.66 -6.40
C VAL A 163 15.30 0.34 -6.27
N PRO A 164 15.25 1.50 -6.94
CA PRO A 164 16.25 2.54 -6.78
C PRO A 164 16.46 2.88 -5.29
N GLN A 165 17.73 2.93 -4.86
CA GLN A 165 18.13 3.09 -3.46
C GLN A 165 17.56 4.37 -2.82
N ASP A 166 17.52 5.45 -3.60
CA ASP A 166 16.97 6.76 -3.28
C ASP A 166 15.47 6.73 -2.94
N ILE A 167 14.67 5.91 -3.63
CA ILE A 167 13.23 5.75 -3.34
C ILE A 167 13.01 5.06 -1.99
N TYR A 168 13.84 4.09 -1.65
CA TYR A 168 13.78 3.40 -0.35
C TYR A 168 14.15 4.35 0.80
N GLU A 169 15.25 5.09 0.65
CA GLU A 169 15.75 6.03 1.64
C GLU A 169 14.73 7.13 1.95
N LEU A 170 14.07 7.71 0.93
CA LEU A 170 12.99 8.67 1.12
C LEU A 170 11.83 8.13 1.96
N ARG A 171 11.49 6.84 1.84
CA ARG A 171 10.43 6.22 2.64
C ARG A 171 10.88 5.98 4.08
N VAL A 172 12.13 5.56 4.28
CA VAL A 172 12.72 5.36 5.61
C VAL A 172 12.87 6.69 6.34
N GLU A 173 13.36 7.74 5.70
CA GLU A 173 13.46 9.09 6.30
C GLU A 173 12.09 9.64 6.72
N ARG A 174 11.06 9.43 5.89
CA ARG A 174 9.67 9.78 6.23
C ARG A 174 9.13 8.98 7.43
N ARG A 175 9.68 7.80 7.72
CA ARG A 175 9.39 7.02 8.95
C ARG A 175 10.12 7.60 10.16
N SER A 176 11.37 8.04 9.99
CA SER A 176 12.26 8.50 11.07
C SER A 176 11.87 9.84 11.70
N ILE A 177 11.05 10.66 11.03
CA ILE A 177 10.47 11.88 11.63
C ILE A 177 9.67 11.57 12.93
N ARG A 178 9.30 10.30 13.14
CA ARG A 178 8.66 9.81 14.38
C ARG A 178 9.57 9.74 15.61
N GLN A 179 10.90 9.79 15.49
CA GLN A 179 11.77 9.66 16.68
C GLN A 179 12.18 10.98 17.34
N ILE A 180 11.96 12.12 16.70
CA ILE A 180 12.37 13.44 17.23
C ILE A 180 11.20 14.21 17.88
N SER A 181 9.97 13.71 17.76
CA SER A 181 8.77 14.39 18.29
C SER A 181 8.16 13.72 19.52
N ARG A 182 8.95 12.96 20.30
CA ARG A 182 8.55 12.43 21.61
C ARG A 182 9.28 13.17 22.71
#